data_AF-A0A7Y5QYB0-F1
#
_entry.id   AF-A0A7Y5QYB0-F1
#
_cell.length_a   1.000
_cell.length_b   1.000
_cell.length_c   1.000
_cell.angle_alpha   90.00
_cell.angle_beta   90.00
_cell.angle_gamma   90.00
#
_symmetry.space_group_name_H-M   'P 1'
#
loop_
_entity.id
_entity.type
_entity.pdbx_description
1 polymer ?
#
loop_
_entity_poly.entity_id
_entity_poly.type
_entity_poly.pdbx_seq_one_letter_code
_entity_poly.pdbx_strand_id
1 'polypeptide(L)'
;MTATTLPSDPRWISYDFAVLRIVPHVYVGAFVPVGVMVHARTAEFIGMRAIEDGATLRARVPEIDHELLERYLRACRAVAEGDPSAGPVALAPPSERFHWLTAPRSDVIQSSPIHEGLCHDPRVALDELYERFVDIP
;
A
#
# COMPACT_ATOMS: atom_id res chain seq x y z
N MET A 1 -45.81 -13.55 -1.77
CA MET A 1 -45.03 -13.09 -2.93
C MET A 1 -43.59 -12.98 -2.49
N THR A 2 -42.84 -14.07 -2.64
CA THR A 2 -41.45 -14.18 -2.20
C THR A 2 -40.59 -13.67 -3.33
N ALA A 3 -40.01 -12.48 -3.18
CA ALA A 3 -39.07 -11.96 -4.17
C ALA A 3 -37.74 -12.71 -4.00
N THR A 4 -37.45 -13.55 -4.97
CA THR A 4 -36.15 -14.20 -5.19
C THR A 4 -35.06 -13.13 -5.31
N THR A 5 -34.11 -13.13 -4.36
CA THR A 5 -32.83 -12.43 -4.50
C THR A 5 -32.10 -13.02 -5.71
N LEU A 6 -31.95 -12.22 -6.76
CA LEU A 6 -31.02 -12.54 -7.85
C LEU A 6 -29.59 -12.42 -7.30
N PRO A 7 -28.67 -13.34 -7.65
CA PRO A 7 -27.25 -13.17 -7.33
C PRO A 7 -26.76 -11.89 -8.00
N SER A 8 -26.26 -10.95 -7.19
CA SER A 8 -25.60 -9.74 -7.64
C SER A 8 -24.39 -10.12 -8.49
N ASP A 9 -24.44 -9.76 -9.78
CA ASP A 9 -23.33 -9.69 -10.75
C ASP A 9 -21.99 -9.39 -10.03
N PRO A 10 -20.87 -10.12 -10.29
CA PRO A 10 -19.58 -9.82 -9.66
C PRO A 10 -19.10 -8.46 -10.16
N ARG A 11 -19.60 -7.41 -9.52
CA ARG A 11 -19.41 -6.03 -9.94
C ARG A 11 -17.94 -5.72 -9.82
N TRP A 12 -17.29 -5.45 -10.94
CA TRP A 12 -15.91 -5.00 -10.98
C TRP A 12 -15.76 -3.75 -10.10
N ILE A 13 -14.76 -3.78 -9.21
CA ILE A 13 -14.36 -2.71 -8.31
C ILE A 13 -13.09 -2.09 -8.90
N SER A 14 -13.16 -0.80 -9.21
CA SER A 14 -11.97 -0.03 -9.57
C SER A 14 -11.16 0.31 -8.33
N TYR A 15 -9.84 0.21 -8.45
CA TYR A 15 -8.93 0.56 -7.39
C TYR A 15 -7.72 1.32 -7.94
N ASP A 16 -7.16 2.15 -7.08
CA ASP A 16 -5.87 2.80 -7.26
C ASP A 16 -4.84 2.04 -6.44
N PHE A 17 -3.62 1.91 -6.94
CA PHE A 17 -2.53 1.34 -6.17
C PHE A 17 -1.21 2.09 -6.39
N ALA A 18 -0.32 1.99 -5.42
CA ALA A 18 1.03 2.50 -5.51
C ALA A 18 2.00 1.52 -4.83
N VAL A 19 3.17 1.35 -5.41
CA VAL A 19 4.26 0.56 -4.85
C VAL A 19 5.09 1.45 -3.93
N LEU A 20 5.28 1.03 -2.69
CA LEU A 20 6.20 1.66 -1.77
C LEU A 20 7.61 1.14 -2.06
N ARG A 21 8.55 2.06 -2.26
CA ARG A 21 9.91 1.78 -2.70
C ARG A 21 10.93 2.55 -1.88
N ILE A 22 12.08 1.91 -1.65
CA ILE A 22 13.25 2.55 -1.09
C ILE A 22 14.15 2.99 -2.22
N VAL A 23 14.62 4.24 -2.14
CA VAL A 23 15.48 4.89 -3.12
C VAL A 23 16.75 5.31 -2.36
N PRO A 24 17.76 4.42 -2.23
CA PRO A 24 18.98 4.74 -1.47
C PRO A 24 19.73 5.94 -2.06
N HIS A 25 19.71 6.05 -3.39
CA HIS A 25 20.36 7.12 -4.14
C HIS A 25 19.47 7.64 -5.26
N VAL A 26 18.79 8.76 -5.00
CA VAL A 26 17.80 9.36 -5.91
C VAL A 26 18.36 9.63 -7.32
N TYR A 27 19.64 10.01 -7.42
CA TYR A 27 20.29 10.32 -8.68
C TYR A 27 20.62 9.09 -9.55
N VAL A 28 20.63 7.89 -8.97
CA VAL A 28 20.92 6.63 -9.70
C VAL A 28 19.66 6.05 -10.33
N GLY A 29 18.48 6.47 -9.87
CA GLY A 29 17.19 5.94 -10.33
C GLY A 29 16.93 4.49 -9.90
N ALA A 30 17.82 3.88 -9.12
CA ALA A 30 17.62 2.56 -8.53
C ALA A 30 16.63 2.62 -7.37
N PHE A 31 15.75 1.62 -7.29
CA PHE A 31 14.79 1.50 -6.20
C PHE A 31 14.54 0.05 -5.84
N VAL A 32 14.16 -0.19 -4.59
CA VAL A 32 13.81 -1.50 -4.05
C VAL A 32 12.36 -1.48 -3.58
N PRO A 33 11.44 -2.23 -4.20
CA PRO A 33 10.08 -2.38 -3.71
C PRO A 33 10.06 -3.03 -2.32
N VAL A 34 9.30 -2.44 -1.40
CA VAL A 34 9.16 -2.93 -0.02
C VAL A 34 7.71 -3.06 0.42
N GLY A 35 6.76 -2.57 -0.38
CA GLY A 35 5.34 -2.69 -0.09
C GLY A 35 4.45 -2.21 -1.22
N VAL A 36 3.14 -2.39 -1.04
CA VAL A 36 2.08 -1.95 -1.94
C VAL A 36 0.94 -1.39 -1.10
N MET A 37 0.30 -0.35 -1.61
CA MET A 37 -0.95 0.20 -1.08
C MET A 37 -2.03 0.11 -2.14
N VAL A 38 -3.25 -0.24 -1.72
CA VAL A 38 -4.44 -0.29 -2.57
C VAL A 38 -5.53 0.57 -1.93
N HIS A 39 -6.23 1.34 -2.76
CA HIS A 39 -7.40 2.11 -2.38
C HIS A 39 -8.52 1.87 -3.40
N ALA A 40 -9.64 1.32 -2.93
CA ALA A 40 -10.84 1.07 -3.72
C ALA A 40 -11.99 1.91 -3.17
N ARG A 41 -12.19 3.10 -3.75
CA ARG A 41 -13.15 4.10 -3.25
C ARG A 41 -14.57 3.58 -3.12
N THR A 42 -15.06 2.84 -4.12
CA THR A 42 -16.45 2.32 -4.14
C THR A 42 -16.68 1.18 -3.16
N ALA A 43 -15.60 0.54 -2.70
CA ALA A 43 -15.62 -0.51 -1.68
C ALA A 43 -15.21 0.02 -0.29
N GLU A 44 -15.00 1.33 -0.16
CA GLU A 44 -14.50 1.99 1.07
C GLU A 44 -13.25 1.31 1.66
N PHE A 45 -12.43 0.73 0.79
CA PHE A 45 -11.26 -0.05 1.18
C PHE A 45 -9.99 0.75 0.95
N ILE A 46 -9.11 0.73 1.96
CA ILE A 46 -7.70 1.08 1.84
C ILE A 46 -6.90 0.02 2.59
N GLY A 47 -5.81 -0.44 2.00
CA GLY A 47 -4.96 -1.45 2.60
C GLY A 47 -3.52 -1.27 2.17
N MET A 48 -2.61 -1.74 3.02
CA MET A 48 -1.18 -1.74 2.75
C MET A 48 -0.59 -3.10 3.12
N ARG A 49 0.30 -3.60 2.28
CA ARG A 49 1.20 -4.70 2.63
C ARG A 49 2.63 -4.29 2.41
N ALA A 50 3.51 -4.70 3.30
CA ALA A 50 4.93 -4.41 3.25
C ALA A 50 5.71 -5.59 3.81
N ILE A 51 7.01 -5.64 3.52
CA ILE A 51 7.90 -6.63 4.10
C ILE A 51 7.91 -6.42 5.62
N GLU A 52 7.54 -7.46 6.36
CA GLU A 52 7.51 -7.48 7.82
C GLU A 52 8.73 -8.18 8.43
N ASP A 53 9.33 -9.11 7.67
CA ASP A 53 10.56 -9.77 8.10
C ASP A 53 11.76 -8.82 7.99
N GLY A 54 12.25 -8.39 9.15
CA GLY A 54 13.42 -7.53 9.25
C GLY A 54 14.69 -8.14 8.65
N ALA A 55 14.81 -9.48 8.58
CA ALA A 55 15.94 -10.12 7.91
C ALA A 55 15.86 -9.94 6.38
N THR A 56 14.68 -10.11 5.79
CA THR A 56 14.40 -9.84 4.37
C THR A 56 14.63 -8.37 4.03
N LEU A 57 14.15 -7.43 4.86
CA LEU A 57 14.44 -6.00 4.67
C LEU A 57 15.95 -5.71 4.67
N ARG A 58 16.70 -6.29 5.62
CA ARG A 58 18.16 -6.17 5.71
C ARG A 58 18.88 -6.71 4.49
N ALA A 59 18.45 -7.86 3.98
CA ALA A 59 19.04 -8.46 2.79
C ALA A 59 18.81 -7.62 1.53
N ARG A 60 17.61 -7.02 1.40
CA ARG A 60 17.22 -6.27 0.20
C ARG A 60 17.72 -4.83 0.17
N VAL A 61 17.88 -4.20 1.34
CA VAL A 61 18.20 -2.76 1.44
C VAL A 61 19.28 -2.50 2.50
N PRO A 62 20.50 -3.02 2.34
CA PRO A 62 21.50 -3.09 3.42
C PRO A 62 22.06 -1.73 3.88
N GLU A 63 21.86 -0.67 3.12
CA GLU A 63 22.49 0.64 3.34
C GLU A 63 21.61 1.62 4.13
N ILE A 64 20.48 1.16 4.68
CA ILE A 64 19.46 2.01 5.32
C ILE A 64 19.31 1.67 6.81
N ASP A 65 18.91 2.65 7.61
CA ASP A 65 18.49 2.41 9.00
C ASP A 65 17.21 1.56 9.03
N HIS A 66 17.38 0.29 9.37
CA HIS A 66 16.30 -0.70 9.40
C HIS A 66 15.28 -0.44 10.50
N GLU A 67 15.70 0.07 11.66
CA GLU A 67 14.78 0.37 12.75
C GLU A 67 13.85 1.53 12.36
N LEU A 68 14.43 2.57 11.76
CA LEU A 68 13.67 3.69 11.21
C LEU A 68 12.73 3.24 10.09
N LEU A 69 13.21 2.40 9.17
CA LEU A 69 12.42 1.88 8.06
C LEU A 69 11.23 1.06 8.56
N GLU A 70 11.45 0.09 9.45
CA GLU A 70 10.38 -0.71 10.02
C GLU A 70 9.34 0.13 10.75
N ARG A 71 9.79 1.14 11.53
CA ARG A 71 8.88 2.08 12.21
C ARG A 71 8.04 2.87 11.20
N TYR A 72 8.65 3.30 10.10
CA TYR A 72 7.95 4.01 9.04
C TYR A 72 6.91 3.13 8.35
N LEU A 73 7.26 1.90 7.99
CA LEU A 73 6.34 0.94 7.37
C LEU A 73 5.14 0.64 8.28
N ARG A 74 5.38 0.45 9.59
CA ARG A 74 4.32 0.30 10.59
C ARG A 74 3.42 1.53 10.67
N ALA A 75 3.99 2.74 10.67
CA ALA A 75 3.21 3.97 10.71
C ALA A 75 2.34 4.14 9.44
N CYS A 76 2.88 3.86 8.25
CA CYS A 76 2.12 3.90 7.00
C CYS A 76 0.94 2.93 7.02
N ARG A 77 1.16 1.71 7.50
CA ARG A 77 0.09 0.71 7.66
C ARG A 77 -0.99 1.18 8.63
N ALA A 78 -0.59 1.70 9.80
CA ALA A 78 -1.52 2.23 10.80
C ALA A 78 -2.37 3.39 10.23
N VAL A 79 -1.77 4.29 9.43
CA VAL A 79 -2.52 5.34 8.73
C VAL A 79 -3.47 4.76 7.68
N ALA A 80 -3.06 3.75 6.91
CA ALA A 80 -3.95 3.10 5.95
C ALA A 80 -5.18 2.50 6.66
N GLU A 81 -4.95 1.76 7.74
CA GLU A 81 -5.98 1.11 8.56
C GLU A 81 -6.86 2.10 9.34
N GLY A 82 -6.45 3.37 9.43
CA GLY A 82 -7.16 4.40 10.17
C GLY A 82 -7.01 4.27 11.69
N ASP A 83 -5.89 3.72 12.15
CA ASP A 83 -5.56 3.58 13.56
C ASP A 83 -5.38 4.97 14.21
N PRO A 84 -6.21 5.34 15.21
CA PRO A 84 -6.08 6.63 15.91
C PRO A 84 -4.70 6.87 16.54
N SER A 85 -3.94 5.82 16.83
CA SER A 85 -2.58 5.92 17.38
C SER A 85 -1.57 6.50 16.37
N ALA A 86 -1.86 6.44 15.07
CA ALA A 86 -1.02 6.97 14.00
C ALA A 86 -1.18 8.49 13.79
N GLY A 87 -1.98 9.15 14.63
CA GLY A 87 -2.17 10.60 14.65
C GLY A 87 -3.32 11.09 13.77
N PRO A 88 -3.50 12.42 13.64
CA PRO A 88 -4.70 13.02 13.05
C PRO A 88 -4.99 12.59 11.61
N VAL A 89 -3.95 12.29 10.83
CA VAL A 89 -4.11 11.84 9.44
C VAL A 89 -4.82 10.49 9.33
N ALA A 90 -4.66 9.60 10.31
CA ALA A 90 -5.35 8.31 10.32
C ALA A 90 -6.87 8.47 10.49
N LEU A 91 -7.33 9.60 11.04
CA LEU A 91 -8.75 9.91 11.22
C LEU A 91 -9.39 10.53 9.97
N ALA A 92 -8.59 10.86 8.95
CA ALA A 92 -9.09 11.41 7.69
C ALA A 92 -9.84 10.34 6.87
N PRO A 93 -10.69 10.72 5.90
CA PRO A 93 -11.36 9.78 4.99
C PRO A 93 -10.36 8.91 4.20
N PRO A 94 -10.71 7.67 3.80
CA PRO A 94 -9.79 6.74 3.12
C PRO A 94 -9.02 7.35 1.94
N SER A 95 -9.72 8.09 1.07
CA SER A 95 -9.11 8.77 -0.07
C SER A 95 -8.03 9.78 0.34
N GLU A 96 -8.24 10.53 1.42
CA GLU A 96 -7.28 11.53 1.89
C GLU A 96 -6.04 10.84 2.49
N ARG A 97 -6.25 9.75 3.23
CA ARG A 97 -5.16 8.92 3.75
C ARG A 97 -4.32 8.32 2.62
N PHE A 98 -4.96 7.80 1.59
CA PHE A 98 -4.27 7.27 0.41
C PHE A 98 -3.42 8.34 -0.26
N HIS A 99 -3.99 9.51 -0.59
CA HIS A 99 -3.25 10.59 -1.21
C HIS A 99 -2.10 11.10 -0.33
N TRP A 100 -2.29 11.17 1.00
CA TRP A 100 -1.23 11.54 1.93
C TRP A 100 -0.10 10.50 1.94
N LEU A 101 -0.44 9.20 1.93
CA LEU A 101 0.53 8.11 1.88
C LEU A 101 1.30 8.06 0.56
N THR A 102 0.66 8.42 -0.56
CA THR A 102 1.30 8.42 -1.90
C THR A 102 1.93 9.77 -2.27
N ALA A 103 1.80 10.80 -1.44
CA ALA A 103 2.40 12.11 -1.69
C ALA A 103 3.94 12.03 -1.57
N PRO A 104 4.71 12.63 -2.50
CA PRO A 104 6.16 12.68 -2.41
C PRO A 104 6.59 13.49 -1.17
N ARG A 105 7.18 12.82 -0.17
CA ARG A 105 7.53 13.44 1.12
C ARG A 105 8.89 13.04 1.69
N SER A 106 9.55 12.04 1.12
CA SER A 106 10.86 11.59 1.54
C SER A 106 11.73 11.28 0.32
N ASP A 107 13.00 11.62 0.40
CA ASP A 107 13.98 11.33 -0.65
C ASP A 107 14.35 9.84 -0.67
N VAL A 108 14.29 9.19 0.50
CA VAL A 108 14.70 7.78 0.69
C VAL A 108 13.52 6.82 0.56
N ILE A 109 12.33 7.18 1.05
CA ILE A 109 11.13 6.35 0.94
C ILE A 109 10.14 7.05 0.02
N GLN A 110 9.85 6.43 -1.11
CA GLN A 110 8.99 7.02 -2.13
C GLN A 110 7.85 6.06 -2.48
N SER A 111 6.73 6.62 -2.92
CA SER A 111 5.74 5.86 -3.69
C SER A 111 6.13 5.85 -5.17
N SER A 112 5.65 4.85 -5.91
CA SER A 112 5.51 4.93 -7.35
C SER A 112 4.44 5.98 -7.72
N PRO A 113 4.33 6.35 -9.01
CA PRO A 113 3.08 6.93 -9.51
C PRO A 113 1.88 6.06 -9.12
N ILE A 114 0.72 6.69 -9.03
CA ILE A 114 -0.54 5.98 -8.81
C ILE A 114 -0.92 5.28 -10.10
N HIS A 115 -1.31 4.02 -9.98
CA HIS A 115 -1.76 3.16 -11.05
C HIS A 115 -3.19 2.70 -10.77
N GLU A 116 -3.94 2.38 -11.83
CA GLU A 116 -5.33 1.95 -11.75
C GLU A 116 -5.48 0.45 -12.04
N GLY A 117 -6.50 -0.18 -11.47
CA GLY A 117 -6.84 -1.57 -11.75
C GLY A 117 -8.31 -1.89 -11.50
N LEU A 118 -8.69 -3.11 -11.85
CA LEU A 118 -10.03 -3.67 -11.64
C LEU A 118 -9.91 -5.01 -10.92
N CYS A 119 -10.76 -5.21 -9.92
CA CYS A 119 -10.78 -6.45 -9.13
C CYS A 119 -12.22 -6.82 -8.74
N HIS A 120 -12.40 -8.04 -8.22
CA HIS A 120 -13.63 -8.43 -7.52
C HIS A 120 -13.51 -8.29 -6.00
N ASP A 121 -12.29 -8.35 -5.47
CA ASP A 121 -11.99 -8.13 -4.06
C ASP A 121 -10.67 -7.34 -3.94
N PRO A 122 -10.69 -6.12 -3.36
CA PRO A 122 -9.49 -5.29 -3.27
C PRO A 122 -8.47 -5.81 -2.24
N ARG A 123 -8.86 -6.68 -1.31
CA ARG A 123 -7.91 -7.37 -0.41
C ARG A 123 -7.11 -8.41 -1.18
N VAL A 124 -7.77 -9.19 -2.02
CA VAL A 124 -7.10 -10.17 -2.90
C VAL A 124 -6.18 -9.45 -3.88
N ALA A 125 -6.64 -8.35 -4.49
CA ALA A 125 -5.80 -7.54 -5.37
C ALA A 125 -4.55 -6.99 -4.65
N LEU A 126 -4.68 -6.58 -3.38
CA LEU A 126 -3.54 -6.15 -2.58
C LEU A 126 -2.50 -7.26 -2.39
N ASP A 127 -2.93 -8.48 -2.10
CA ASP A 127 -2.03 -9.63 -1.98
C ASP A 127 -1.35 -9.97 -3.31
N GLU A 128 -2.11 -10.04 -4.41
CA GLU A 128 -1.57 -10.30 -5.75
C GLU A 128 -0.55 -9.23 -6.20
N LEU A 129 -0.82 -7.96 -5.90
CA LEU A 129 0.11 -6.87 -6.21
C LEU A 129 1.36 -6.95 -5.33
N TYR A 130 1.22 -7.30 -4.06
CA TYR A 130 2.36 -7.49 -3.16
C TYR A 130 3.25 -8.63 -3.67
N GLU A 131 2.68 -9.77 -4.04
CA GLU A 131 3.43 -10.88 -4.62
C GLU A 131 4.16 -10.46 -5.91
N ARG A 132 3.45 -9.74 -6.79
CA ARG A 132 3.98 -9.30 -8.09
C ARG A 132 5.12 -8.30 -7.99
N PHE A 133 5.03 -7.33 -7.09
CA PHE A 133 5.97 -6.20 -7.04
C PHE A 133 6.99 -6.31 -5.91
N VAL A 134 6.70 -7.08 -4.86
CA VAL A 134 7.54 -7.17 -3.67
C VAL A 134 8.10 -8.57 -3.52
N ASP A 135 7.31 -9.64 -3.57
CA ASP A 135 7.84 -11.02 -3.47
C ASP A 135 8.41 -11.54 -4.80
N ILE A 136 9.19 -10.69 -5.47
CA ILE A 136 9.96 -11.09 -6.64
C ILE A 136 11.03 -12.10 -6.19
N PRO A 137 11.11 -13.29 -6.83
CA PRO A 137 12.12 -14.31 -6.53
C PRO A 137 13.55 -13.85 -6.83
#